data_AF-W1Y5U5-F1
#
_entry.id   AF-W1Y5U5-F1
#
_cell.length_a   1.000
_cell.length_b   1.000
_cell.length_c   1.000
_cell.angle_alpha   90.00
_cell.angle_beta   90.00
_cell.angle_gamma   90.00
#
_symmetry.space_group_name_H-M   'P 1'
#
loop_
_entity.id
_entity.type
_entity.pdbx_description
1 polymer ?
#
loop_
_entity_poly.entity_id
_entity_poly.type
_entity_poly.pdbx_seq_one_letter_code
_entity_poly.pdbx_strand_id
1 'polypeptide(L)'
;FAHSLSVALPLFLVTMASQNAPGIAAMKAAGYSAPVSPLIVFTGLLALVFSPFGVYSVGIAAITAAICQSPEAHPDKDQRWLAAAVAGIFYLLAGL
;
A
#
# COMPACT_ATOMS: atom_id res chain seq x y z
N PHE A 1 9.29 -25.13 -9.69
CA PHE A 1 8.15 -25.01 -8.75
C PHE A 1 8.60 -24.98 -7.28
N ALA A 2 9.26 -26.01 -6.75
CA ALA A 2 9.70 -26.02 -5.33
C ALA A 2 10.63 -24.83 -4.96
N HIS A 3 11.49 -24.40 -5.88
CA HIS A 3 12.44 -23.30 -5.68
C HIS A 3 11.82 -21.89 -5.74
N SER A 4 10.65 -21.75 -6.34
CA SER A 4 9.94 -20.46 -6.46
C SER A 4 9.17 -20.17 -5.17
N LEU A 5 8.55 -21.19 -4.57
CA LEU A 5 7.85 -21.11 -3.29
C LEU A 5 8.81 -20.86 -2.12
N SER A 6 10.02 -21.42 -2.14
CA SER A 6 11.01 -21.21 -1.09
C SER A 6 11.53 -19.77 -1.01
N VAL A 7 11.44 -19.00 -2.09
CA VAL A 7 11.85 -17.59 -2.14
C VAL A 7 10.65 -16.65 -2.05
N ALA A 8 9.53 -16.99 -2.71
CA ALA A 8 8.32 -16.18 -2.70
C ALA A 8 7.70 -16.08 -1.30
N LEU A 9 7.66 -17.17 -0.54
CA LEU A 9 7.06 -17.17 0.79
C LEU A 9 7.82 -16.27 1.78
N PRO A 10 9.17 -16.35 1.92
CA PRO A 10 9.92 -15.41 2.74
C PRO A 10 9.80 -13.95 2.27
N LEU A 11 9.86 -13.69 0.97
CA LEU A 11 9.73 -12.33 0.43
C LEU A 11 8.34 -11.74 0.69
N PHE A 12 7.29 -12.55 0.58
CA PHE A 12 5.94 -12.15 0.94
C PHE A 12 5.85 -11.79 2.42
N LEU A 13 6.35 -12.66 3.31
CA LEU A 13 6.34 -12.41 4.76
C LEU A 13 7.13 -11.15 5.13
N VAL A 14 8.33 -10.97 4.56
CA VAL A 14 9.15 -9.76 4.77
C VAL A 14 8.40 -8.52 4.29
N THR A 15 7.75 -8.56 3.14
CA THR A 15 7.00 -7.41 2.60
C THR A 15 5.80 -7.07 3.49
N MET A 16 5.02 -8.07 3.89
CA MET A 16 3.87 -7.88 4.78
C MET A 16 4.31 -7.30 6.14
N ALA A 17 5.40 -7.80 6.71
CA ALA A 17 5.90 -7.34 8.00
C ALA A 17 6.53 -5.94 7.93
N SER A 18 7.37 -5.67 6.91
CA SER A 18 8.18 -4.45 6.84
C SER A 18 7.45 -3.23 6.28
N GLN A 19 6.44 -3.42 5.41
CA GLN A 19 5.75 -2.29 4.77
C GLN A 19 4.30 -2.15 5.22
N ASN A 20 3.54 -3.24 5.26
CA ASN A 20 2.12 -3.16 5.61
C ASN A 20 1.90 -2.88 7.09
N ALA A 21 2.65 -3.53 8.00
CA ALA A 21 2.47 -3.28 9.43
C ALA A 21 2.79 -1.82 9.84
N PRO A 22 3.91 -1.19 9.40
CA PRO A 22 4.14 0.23 9.66
C PRO A 22 3.13 1.15 8.98
N GLY A 23 2.68 0.81 7.76
CA GLY A 23 1.65 1.58 7.06
C GLY A 23 0.31 1.60 7.80
N ILE A 24 -0.11 0.44 8.33
CA ILE A 24 -1.30 0.31 9.17
C ILE A 24 -1.14 1.08 10.48
N ALA A 25 0.03 0.98 11.13
CA ALA A 25 0.32 1.71 12.34
C ALA A 25 0.27 3.23 12.11
N ALA A 26 0.81 3.72 10.98
CA ALA A 26 0.75 5.13 10.59
C ALA A 26 -0.69 5.60 10.34
N MET A 27 -1.51 4.81 9.63
CA MET A 27 -2.94 5.14 9.43
C MET A 27 -3.69 5.23 10.76
N LYS A 28 -3.43 4.28 11.68
CA LYS A 28 -4.05 4.26 13.00
C LYS A 28 -3.59 5.46 13.85
N ALA A 29 -2.32 5.84 13.78
CA ALA A 29 -1.79 7.03 14.44
C ALA A 29 -2.38 8.33 13.88
N ALA A 30 -2.67 8.38 12.58
CA ALA A 30 -3.42 9.46 11.94
C ALA A 30 -4.94 9.42 12.25
N GLY A 31 -5.39 8.46 13.06
CA GLY A 31 -6.77 8.29 13.50
C GLY A 31 -7.71 7.69 12.45
N TYR A 32 -7.18 6.98 11.46
CA TYR A 32 -7.97 6.21 10.49
C TYR A 32 -8.01 4.74 10.93
N SER A 33 -9.24 4.23 11.11
CA SER A 33 -9.45 2.81 11.42
C SER A 33 -9.78 2.07 10.13
N ALA A 34 -8.75 1.55 9.45
CA ALA A 34 -8.91 0.78 8.23
C ALA A 34 -8.94 -0.73 8.53
N PRO A 35 -9.82 -1.51 7.90
CA PRO A 35 -9.87 -2.95 8.11
C PRO A 35 -8.67 -3.63 7.43
N VAL A 36 -7.76 -4.17 8.25
CA VAL A 36 -6.47 -4.71 7.80
C VAL A 36 -6.63 -5.91 6.84
N SER A 37 -7.51 -6.85 7.16
CA SER A 37 -7.69 -8.06 6.35
C SER A 37 -8.12 -7.73 4.91
N PRO A 38 -9.18 -6.92 4.68
CA PRO A 38 -9.56 -6.48 3.34
C PRO A 38 -8.46 -5.75 2.59
N LEU A 39 -7.68 -4.88 3.25
CA LEU A 39 -6.57 -4.18 2.62
C LEU A 39 -5.50 -5.16 2.11
N ILE A 40 -5.08 -6.11 2.95
CA ILE A 40 -4.07 -7.10 2.59
C ILE A 40 -4.56 -7.99 1.44
N VAL A 41 -5.81 -8.46 1.50
CA VAL A 41 -6.42 -9.28 0.44
C VAL A 41 -6.45 -8.50 -0.87
N PHE A 42 -6.87 -7.24 -0.85
CA PHE A 42 -6.94 -6.41 -2.05
C PHE A 42 -5.56 -6.16 -2.66
N THR A 43 -4.56 -5.80 -1.85
CA THR A 43 -3.19 -5.61 -2.36
C THR A 43 -2.59 -6.92 -2.90
N GLY A 44 -2.88 -8.05 -2.25
CA GLY A 44 -2.44 -9.36 -2.72
C GLY A 44 -3.08 -9.74 -4.06
N LEU A 45 -4.39 -9.51 -4.22
CA LEU A 45 -5.10 -9.72 -5.49
C LEU A 45 -4.56 -8.82 -6.60
N LEU A 46 -4.30 -7.54 -6.32
CA LEU A 46 -3.68 -6.63 -7.28
C LEU A 46 -2.31 -7.14 -7.72
N ALA A 47 -1.44 -7.53 -6.77
CA ALA A 47 -0.13 -8.10 -7.11
C ALA A 47 -0.26 -9.36 -7.97
N LEU A 48 -1.21 -10.25 -7.67
CA LEU A 48 -1.45 -11.44 -8.48
C LEU A 48 -1.91 -11.10 -9.91
N VAL A 49 -2.89 -10.21 -10.05
CA VAL A 49 -3.44 -9.78 -11.35
C VAL A 49 -2.39 -9.07 -12.19
N PHE A 50 -1.56 -8.23 -11.57
CA PHE A 50 -0.53 -7.48 -12.28
C PHE A 50 0.80 -8.22 -12.42
N SER A 51 0.97 -9.39 -11.80
CA SER A 51 2.19 -10.19 -11.90
C SER A 51 2.64 -10.54 -13.32
N PRO A 52 1.76 -10.83 -14.31
CA PRO A 52 2.17 -11.08 -15.69
C PRO A 52 2.75 -9.83 -16.37
N PHE A 53 2.47 -8.64 -15.83
CA PHE A 53 2.96 -7.35 -16.32
C PHE A 53 4.25 -6.91 -15.61
N GLY A 54 4.87 -7.79 -14.82
CA GLY A 54 6.13 -7.51 -14.11
C GLY A 54 5.97 -6.89 -12.72
N VAL A 55 4.74 -6.73 -12.22
CA VAL A 55 4.50 -6.26 -10.85
C VAL A 55 4.84 -7.37 -9.85
N TYR A 56 5.93 -7.21 -9.12
CA TYR A 56 6.39 -8.20 -8.15
C TYR A 56 5.75 -8.05 -6.76
N SER A 57 5.22 -6.86 -6.43
CA SER A 57 4.65 -6.56 -5.12
C SER A 57 3.72 -5.34 -5.15
N VAL A 58 2.67 -5.38 -4.33
CA VAL A 58 1.76 -4.27 -4.08
C VAL A 58 1.53 -4.21 -2.56
N GLY A 59 1.61 -3.01 -1.97
CA GLY A 59 1.48 -2.83 -0.53
C GLY A 59 1.19 -1.38 -0.15
N ILE A 60 1.11 -1.13 1.16
CA ILE A 60 0.83 0.19 1.70
C ILE A 60 2.10 1.04 1.68
N ALA A 61 2.06 2.14 0.93
CA ALA A 61 3.14 3.13 0.92
C ALA A 61 3.09 3.98 2.20
N ALA A 62 3.62 3.47 3.32
CA ALA A 62 3.48 4.07 4.66
C ALA A 62 3.88 5.55 4.72
N ILE A 63 5.00 5.91 4.09
CA ILE A 63 5.51 7.29 4.09
C ILE A 63 4.58 8.21 3.31
N THR A 64 4.24 7.86 2.07
CA THR A 64 3.31 8.62 1.23
C THR A 64 1.95 8.74 1.91
N ALA A 65 1.45 7.65 2.49
CA ALA A 65 0.20 7.65 3.23
C ALA A 65 0.26 8.63 4.40
N ALA A 66 1.33 8.66 5.19
CA ALA A 66 1.48 9.61 6.30
C ALA A 66 1.45 11.07 5.81
N ILE A 67 2.10 11.36 4.68
CA ILE A 67 2.07 12.70 4.05
C ILE A 67 0.64 13.06 3.61
N CYS A 68 -0.03 12.17 2.88
CA CYS A 68 -1.39 12.43 2.38
C CYS A 68 -2.43 12.52 3.51
N GLN A 69 -2.19 11.91 4.67
CA GLN A 69 -3.09 11.96 5.82
C GLN A 69 -2.86 13.19 6.73
N SER A 70 -1.83 13.99 6.45
CA SER A 70 -1.50 15.21 7.19
C SER A 70 -2.63 16.24 7.17
N PRO A 71 -2.84 17.03 8.24
CA PRO A 71 -3.73 18.19 8.22
C PRO A 71 -3.49 19.18 7.10
N GLU A 72 -2.25 19.27 6.61
CA GLU A 72 -1.86 20.13 5.49
C GLU A 72 -2.44 19.67 4.14
N ALA A 73 -2.80 18.39 4.00
CA ALA A 73 -3.35 17.85 2.76
C ALA A 73 -4.79 18.33 2.50
N HIS A 74 -5.60 18.40 3.55
CA HIS A 74 -6.94 18.97 3.52
C HIS A 74 -7.46 19.24 4.96
N PRO A 75 -8.15 20.36 5.22
CA PRO A 75 -8.73 20.66 6.53
C PRO A 75 -9.69 19.58 7.01
N ASP A 76 -10.61 19.17 6.12
CA ASP A 76 -11.53 18.05 6.34
C ASP A 76 -10.80 16.70 6.19
N LYS A 77 -10.85 15.90 7.26
CA LYS A 77 -10.23 14.58 7.34
C LYS A 77 -10.76 13.62 6.29
N ASP A 78 -12.06 13.66 6.00
CA ASP A 78 -12.72 12.71 5.10
C ASP A 78 -12.47 13.04 3.61
N GLN A 79 -11.77 14.13 3.33
CA GLN A 79 -11.37 14.53 1.98
C GLN A 79 -9.87 14.34 1.71
N ARG A 80 -9.06 13.97 2.71
CA ARG A 80 -7.61 13.79 2.55
C ARG A 80 -7.22 12.66 1.60
N TRP A 81 -8.13 11.72 1.32
CA TRP A 81 -7.91 10.67 0.32
C TRP A 81 -7.66 11.23 -1.09
N LEU A 82 -8.15 12.44 -1.40
CA LEU A 82 -7.89 13.12 -2.67
C LEU A 82 -6.39 13.30 -2.91
N ALA A 83 -5.63 13.64 -1.87
CA ALA A 83 -4.17 13.77 -1.98
C ALA A 83 -3.51 12.43 -2.37
N ALA A 84 -3.98 11.33 -1.80
CA ALA A 84 -3.49 9.99 -2.16
C ALA A 84 -3.91 9.59 -3.59
N ALA A 85 -5.13 9.92 -4.02
CA ALA A 85 -5.62 9.65 -5.37
C ALA A 85 -4.81 10.41 -6.43
N VAL A 86 -4.58 11.71 -6.20
CA VAL A 86 -3.77 12.55 -7.10
C VAL A 86 -2.32 12.07 -7.14
N ALA A 87 -1.72 11.75 -5.99
CA ALA A 87 -0.39 11.15 -5.94
C ALA A 87 -0.31 9.85 -6.75
N GLY A 88 -1.31 8.98 -6.63
CA GLY A 88 -1.41 7.74 -7.42
C GLY A 88 -1.45 7.99 -8.92
N ILE A 89 -2.24 8.97 -9.38
CA ILE A 89 -2.30 9.35 -10.79
C ILE A 89 -0.93 9.83 -11.27
N PHE A 90 -0.27 10.72 -10.52
CA PHE A 90 1.06 11.21 -10.90
C PHE A 90 2.13 10.10 -10.91
N TYR A 91 2.06 9.14 -9.99
CA TYR A 91 2.96 7.99 -10.01
C TYR A 91 2.73 7.08 -11.22
N LEU A 92 1.48 6.87 -11.63
CA LEU A 92 1.17 6.13 -12.85
C LEU A 92 1.66 6.86 -14.10
N LEU A 93 1.47 8.18 -14.16
CA LEU A 93 1.96 9.00 -15.27
C LEU A 93 3.49 9.03 -15.34
N ALA A 94 4.17 9.10 -14.19
CA ALA A 94 5.63 9.10 -14.14
C ALA A 94 6.25 7.73 -14.46
N GLY A 95 5.48 6.65 -14.28
CA GLY A 95 5.91 5.29 -14.61
C GLY A 95 5.63 4.85 -16.06
N LEU A 96 4.91 5.66 -16.84
CA LEU A 96 4.64 5.47 -18.27
C LEU A 96 5.76 6.07 -19.13
#